data_AF-A0A3D9CKY8-F1
#
_entry.id   AF-A0A3D9CKY8-F1
#
_cell.length_a   1.000
_cell.length_b   1.000
_cell.length_c   1.000
_cell.angle_alpha   90.00
_cell.angle_beta   90.00
_cell.angle_gamma   90.00
#
_symmetry.space_group_name_H-M   'P 1'
#
loop_
_entity.id
_entity.type
_entity.pdbx_description
1 polymer ?
#
loop_
_entity_poly.entity_id
_entity_poly.type
_entity_poly.pdbx_seq_one_letter_code
_entity_poly.pdbx_strand_id
1 'polypeptide(L)'
;MEEKNRKQIKKSGRKPKIDPAVHRYSINLNAEDNAKFLALFDQSEMKVIAHFITACIFQKKVKTVKIDMNAVEYHEKLTRFFSQFRAIGTNYNQTVKILYPNFSEKKAGTYLFKLEKETIKLEKETIELVQVTKEVIRLTQEFEEKYLKKE
;
A
#
# COMPACT_ATOMS: atom_id res chain seq x y z
N MET A 1 -51.82 -40.68 -6.79
CA MET A 1 -52.35 -39.53 -6.03
C MET A 1 -51.17 -38.60 -5.82
N GLU A 2 -50.83 -37.71 -6.74
CA GLU A 2 -51.55 -36.46 -7.05
C GLU A 2 -52.12 -35.79 -5.79
N GLU A 3 -51.44 -34.75 -5.32
CA GLU A 3 -52.12 -33.54 -4.82
C GLU A 3 -51.21 -32.31 -5.03
N LYS A 4 -51.41 -31.67 -6.19
CA LYS A 4 -50.88 -30.34 -6.52
C LYS A 4 -51.62 -29.31 -5.68
N ASN A 5 -51.07 -28.92 -4.53
CA ASN A 5 -51.55 -27.73 -3.83
C ASN A 5 -50.83 -26.47 -4.35
N ARG A 6 -51.16 -26.06 -5.59
CA ARG A 6 -50.74 -24.77 -6.16
C ARG A 6 -51.57 -23.66 -5.53
N LYS A 7 -51.15 -23.19 -4.35
CA LYS A 7 -51.65 -21.91 -3.80
C LYS A 7 -51.22 -20.80 -4.78
N GLN A 8 -52.20 -20.15 -5.39
CA GLN A 8 -52.00 -19.05 -6.33
C GLN A 8 -51.29 -17.88 -5.62
N ILE A 9 -49.97 -17.74 -5.84
CA ILE A 9 -49.22 -16.59 -5.36
C ILE A 9 -49.60 -15.41 -6.25
N LYS A 10 -50.32 -14.43 -5.68
CA LYS A 10 -50.57 -13.14 -6.32
C LYS A 10 -49.23 -12.55 -6.74
N LYS A 11 -49.04 -12.30 -8.05
CA LYS A 11 -47.82 -11.68 -8.62
C LYS A 11 -47.79 -10.17 -8.34
N SER A 12 -47.88 -9.77 -7.08
CA SER A 12 -47.65 -8.38 -6.66
C SER A 12 -46.63 -8.38 -5.53
N GLY A 13 -45.44 -7.82 -5.79
CA GLY A 13 -44.37 -7.71 -4.81
C GLY A 13 -43.00 -7.97 -5.40
N ARG A 14 -41.96 -7.65 -4.63
CA ARG A 14 -40.56 -7.93 -4.97
C ARG A 14 -40.39 -9.44 -5.15
N LYS A 15 -39.78 -9.85 -6.27
CA LYS A 15 -39.44 -11.26 -6.51
C LYS A 15 -38.63 -11.80 -5.32
N PRO A 16 -39.00 -12.96 -4.75
CA PRO A 16 -38.26 -13.55 -3.64
C PRO A 16 -36.82 -13.84 -4.05
N LYS A 17 -35.88 -13.66 -3.12
CA LYS A 17 -34.47 -14.02 -3.31
C LYS A 17 -34.36 -15.55 -3.40
N ILE A 18 -33.38 -16.01 -4.17
CA ILE A 18 -33.07 -17.44 -4.35
C ILE A 18 -32.68 -18.08 -3.02
N ASP A 19 -31.96 -17.34 -2.17
CA ASP A 19 -31.61 -17.76 -0.80
C ASP A 19 -31.90 -16.59 0.18
N PRO A 20 -33.01 -16.64 0.93
CA PRO A 20 -33.32 -15.63 1.94
C PRO A 20 -32.55 -15.89 3.24
N ALA A 21 -32.08 -14.83 3.90
CA ALA A 21 -31.53 -14.93 5.25
C ALA A 21 -32.68 -15.18 6.27
N VAL A 22 -32.93 -16.45 6.59
CA VAL A 22 -34.05 -16.87 7.45
C VAL A 22 -33.66 -16.87 8.94
N HIS A 23 -32.40 -17.15 9.26
CA HIS A 23 -31.93 -17.28 10.64
C HIS A 23 -31.49 -15.92 11.22
N ARG A 24 -32.05 -15.55 12.37
CA ARG A 24 -31.71 -14.33 13.10
C ARG A 24 -31.21 -14.68 14.50
N TYR A 25 -30.05 -14.16 14.86
CA TYR A 25 -29.47 -14.24 16.20
C TYR A 25 -29.38 -12.83 16.78
N SER A 26 -29.97 -12.63 17.96
CA SER A 26 -29.88 -11.36 18.69
C SER A 26 -28.78 -11.47 19.75
N ILE A 27 -27.93 -10.46 19.84
CA ILE A 27 -26.92 -10.32 20.89
C ILE A 27 -27.27 -9.12 21.75
N ASN A 28 -27.03 -9.23 23.06
CA ASN A 28 -27.21 -8.13 24.00
C ASN A 28 -25.82 -7.67 24.45
N LEU A 29 -25.55 -6.37 24.36
CA LEU A 29 -24.31 -5.75 24.80
C LEU A 29 -24.59 -4.93 26.05
N ASN A 30 -23.65 -4.93 27.00
CA ASN A 30 -23.65 -3.96 28.10
C ASN A 30 -23.17 -2.58 27.57
N ALA A 31 -23.20 -1.55 28.42
CA ALA A 31 -22.86 -0.20 28.02
C ALA A 31 -21.39 -0.06 27.53
N GLU A 32 -20.46 -0.77 28.17
CA GLU A 32 -19.03 -0.71 27.83
C GLU A 32 -18.74 -1.40 26.49
N ASP A 33 -19.32 -2.58 26.28
CA ASP A 33 -19.17 -3.35 25.05
C ASP A 33 -19.85 -2.66 23.87
N ASN A 34 -20.97 -1.97 24.11
CA ASN A 34 -21.62 -1.16 23.08
C ASN A 34 -20.76 0.04 22.65
N ALA A 35 -20.07 0.70 23.58
CA ALA A 35 -19.15 1.79 23.25
C ALA A 35 -17.97 1.30 22.38
N LYS A 36 -17.39 0.15 22.74
CA LYS A 36 -16.33 -0.50 21.94
C LYS A 36 -16.84 -0.90 20.56
N PHE A 37 -18.05 -1.44 20.48
CA PHE A 37 -18.69 -1.84 19.23
C PHE A 37 -18.87 -0.65 18.27
N LEU A 38 -19.39 0.47 18.76
CA LEU A 38 -19.60 1.69 17.94
C LEU A 38 -18.27 2.25 17.42
N ALA A 39 -17.23 2.30 18.26
CA ALA A 39 -15.92 2.76 17.83
C ALA A 39 -15.33 1.90 16.69
N LEU A 40 -15.52 0.58 16.75
CA LEU A 40 -15.07 -0.32 15.67
C LEU A 40 -15.94 -0.21 14.42
N PHE A 41 -17.24 0.02 14.58
CA PHE A 41 -18.15 0.24 13.46
C PHE A 41 -17.77 1.50 12.68
N ASP A 42 -17.53 2.61 13.38
CA ASP A 42 -17.12 3.89 12.77
C ASP A 42 -15.80 3.76 12.02
N GLN A 43 -14.82 3.05 12.59
CA GLN A 43 -13.53 2.77 11.94
C GLN A 43 -13.65 1.91 10.68
N SER A 44 -14.71 1.10 10.56
CA SER A 44 -14.90 0.20 9.42
C SER A 44 -15.47 0.88 8.18
N GLU A 45 -15.96 2.13 8.31
CA GLU A 45 -16.65 2.90 7.27
C GLU A 45 -17.87 2.20 6.62
N MET A 46 -18.34 1.10 7.21
CA MET A 46 -19.50 0.39 6.71
C MET A 46 -20.79 1.13 7.06
N LYS A 47 -21.74 1.17 6.12
CA LYS A 47 -23.02 1.86 6.29
C LYS A 47 -24.07 1.06 7.06
N VAL A 48 -23.86 -0.25 7.24
CA VAL A 48 -24.85 -1.18 7.77
C VAL A 48 -24.25 -2.03 8.88
N ILE A 49 -24.78 -1.89 10.09
CA ILE A 49 -24.36 -2.60 11.31
C ILE A 49 -24.38 -4.12 11.12
N ALA A 50 -25.43 -4.66 10.49
CA ALA A 50 -25.56 -6.10 10.25
C ALA A 50 -24.43 -6.65 9.37
N HIS A 51 -24.03 -5.91 8.32
CA HIS A 51 -22.92 -6.32 7.46
C HIS A 51 -21.59 -6.27 8.22
N PHE A 52 -21.38 -5.28 9.09
CA PHE A 52 -20.22 -5.21 9.95
C PHE A 52 -20.15 -6.43 10.89
N ILE A 53 -21.24 -6.78 11.56
CA ILE A 53 -21.31 -7.96 12.44
C ILE A 53 -21.02 -9.25 11.64
N THR A 54 -21.64 -9.43 10.47
CA THR A 54 -21.40 -10.59 9.60
C THR A 54 -19.93 -10.65 9.15
N ALA A 55 -19.32 -9.51 8.79
CA ALA A 55 -17.91 -9.44 8.44
C ALA A 55 -17.00 -9.79 9.63
N CYS A 56 -17.28 -9.27 10.83
CA CYS A 56 -16.51 -9.60 12.03
C CYS A 56 -16.57 -11.11 12.36
N ILE A 57 -17.75 -11.73 12.28
CA ILE A 57 -17.96 -13.14 12.63
C ILE A 57 -17.38 -14.08 11.57
N PHE A 58 -17.70 -13.85 10.29
CA PHE A 58 -17.39 -14.79 9.21
C PHE A 58 -16.14 -14.43 8.42
N GLN A 59 -15.72 -13.16 8.40
CA GLN A 59 -14.49 -12.78 7.71
C GLN A 59 -13.27 -12.78 8.62
N LYS A 60 -13.42 -12.88 9.96
CA LYS A 60 -12.40 -13.06 11.05
C LYS A 60 -10.95 -12.62 10.75
N LYS A 61 -10.86 -11.59 9.92
CA LYS A 61 -9.76 -10.78 9.42
C LYS A 61 -10.44 -9.54 8.83
N VAL A 62 -11.35 -8.91 9.58
CA VAL A 62 -11.33 -7.45 9.59
C VAL A 62 -9.99 -7.12 10.21
N LYS A 63 -8.95 -7.19 9.38
CA LYS A 63 -7.59 -6.84 9.74
C LYS A 63 -7.72 -5.33 9.83
N THR A 64 -8.06 -4.81 11.01
CA THR A 64 -7.84 -3.41 11.34
C THR A 64 -6.32 -3.25 11.31
N VAL A 65 -5.77 -3.20 10.10
CA VAL A 65 -4.40 -2.76 9.91
C VAL A 65 -4.48 -1.31 10.32
N LYS A 66 -4.04 -1.01 11.54
CA LYS A 66 -3.57 0.32 11.85
C LYS A 66 -2.43 0.55 10.88
N ILE A 67 -2.75 1.04 9.70
CA ILE A 67 -1.75 1.41 8.71
C ILE A 67 -1.06 2.58 9.37
N ASP A 68 0.17 2.33 9.84
CA ASP A 68 1.02 3.42 10.25
C ASP A 68 1.31 4.22 8.98
N MET A 69 0.55 5.30 8.81
CA MET A 69 0.63 6.18 7.65
C MET A 69 2.07 6.68 7.48
N ASN A 70 2.81 6.85 8.58
CA ASN A 70 4.20 7.28 8.56
C ASN A 70 5.12 6.21 7.94
N ALA A 71 4.85 4.92 8.21
CA ALA A 71 5.62 3.82 7.64
C ALA A 71 5.37 3.68 6.12
N VAL A 72 4.13 3.89 5.68
CA VAL A 72 3.78 3.92 4.25
C VAL A 72 4.44 5.11 3.56
N GLU A 73 4.34 6.30 4.16
CA GLU A 73 4.95 7.52 3.63
C GLU A 73 6.49 7.41 3.59
N TYR A 74 7.10 6.78 4.60
CA TYR A 74 8.53 6.48 4.60
C TYR A 74 8.93 5.56 3.45
N HIS A 75 8.19 4.47 3.24
CA HIS A 75 8.46 3.55 2.13
C HIS A 75 8.27 4.21 0.76
N GLU A 76 7.24 5.06 0.62
CA GLU A 76 7.00 5.84 -0.61
C GLU A 76 8.15 6.81 -0.88
N LYS A 77 8.61 7.56 0.14
CA LYS A 77 9.76 8.47 0.03
C LYS A 77 11.04 7.72 -0.36
N LEU A 78 11.30 6.57 0.27
CA LEU A 78 12.46 5.73 -0.04
C LEU A 78 12.40 5.21 -1.48
N THR A 79 11.24 4.72 -1.92
CA THR A 79 11.05 4.24 -3.29
C THR A 79 11.25 5.36 -4.31
N ARG A 80 10.70 6.56 -4.04
CA ARG A 80 10.87 7.73 -4.89
C ARG A 80 12.34 8.17 -4.97
N PHE A 81 13.05 8.13 -3.86
CA PHE A 81 14.48 8.42 -3.81
C PHE A 81 15.28 7.49 -4.73
N PHE A 82 15.07 6.17 -4.64
CA PHE A 82 15.72 5.21 -5.54
C PHE A 82 15.41 5.45 -7.03
N SER A 83 14.17 5.85 -7.35
CA SER A 83 13.80 6.18 -8.72
C SER A 83 14.59 7.38 -9.28
N GLN A 84 14.92 8.36 -8.43
CA GLN A 84 15.72 9.52 -8.82
C GLN A 84 17.15 9.15 -9.17
N PHE A 85 17.81 8.25 -8.41
CA PHE A 85 19.16 7.77 -8.76
C PHE A 85 19.19 7.10 -10.13
N ARG A 86 18.19 6.26 -10.40
CA ARG A 86 18.09 5.59 -11.69
C ARG A 86 17.88 6.58 -12.84
N ALA A 87 17.08 7.63 -12.61
CA ALA A 87 16.86 8.69 -13.58
C ALA A 87 18.16 9.47 -13.88
N ILE A 88 18.96 9.80 -12.87
CA ILE A 88 20.26 10.48 -13.05
C ILE A 88 21.17 9.65 -13.96
N GLY A 89 21.33 8.35 -13.68
CA GLY A 89 22.17 7.47 -14.52
C GLY A 89 21.66 7.33 -15.95
N THR A 90 20.33 7.33 -16.13
CA THR A 90 19.71 7.28 -17.47
C THR A 90 19.97 8.57 -18.25
N ASN A 91 19.83 9.73 -17.60
CA ASN A 91 20.06 11.05 -18.21
C ASN A 91 21.53 11.24 -18.58
N TYR A 92 22.46 10.77 -17.74
CA TYR A 92 23.89 10.79 -18.06
C TYR A 92 24.18 10.00 -19.34
N ASN A 93 23.70 8.76 -19.43
CA ASN A 93 23.87 7.91 -20.61
C ASN A 93 23.29 8.54 -21.88
N GLN A 94 22.14 9.20 -21.76
CA GLN A 94 21.53 9.92 -22.88
C GLN A 94 22.37 11.12 -23.32
N THR A 95 22.86 11.91 -22.36
CA THR A 95 23.68 13.10 -22.62
C THR A 95 24.96 12.73 -23.35
N VAL A 96 25.66 11.68 -22.89
CA VAL A 96 26.87 11.17 -23.55
C VAL A 96 26.58 10.72 -24.99
N LYS A 97 25.47 9.99 -25.21
CA LYS A 97 25.06 9.56 -26.56
C LYS A 97 24.75 10.71 -27.51
N ILE A 98 24.25 11.84 -27.01
CA ILE A 98 23.90 13.03 -27.81
C ILE A 98 25.12 13.91 -28.09
N LEU A 99 26.11 13.93 -27.20
CA LEU A 99 27.29 14.78 -27.32
C LEU A 99 28.21 14.39 -28.49
N TYR A 100 28.51 13.09 -28.63
CA TYR A 100 29.45 12.61 -29.65
C TYR A 100 29.00 12.83 -31.11
N PRO A 101 27.70 12.64 -31.46
CA PRO A 101 27.24 12.87 -32.84
C PRO A 101 27.08 14.35 -33.21
N ASN A 102 26.84 15.25 -32.25
CA ASN A 102 26.43 16.63 -32.52
C ASN A 102 27.55 17.68 -32.36
N PHE A 103 28.68 17.30 -31.74
CA PHE A 103 29.80 18.21 -31.50
C PHE A 103 31.11 17.63 -32.04
N SER A 104 32.03 18.50 -32.46
CA SER A 104 33.39 18.07 -32.80
C SER A 104 34.07 17.47 -31.57
N GLU A 105 34.92 16.45 -31.75
CA GLU A 105 35.56 15.71 -30.66
C GLU A 105 36.21 16.62 -29.60
N LYS A 106 36.83 17.73 -30.04
CA LYS A 106 37.46 18.70 -29.14
C LYS A 106 36.45 19.39 -28.21
N LYS A 107 35.28 19.76 -28.74
CA LYS A 107 34.19 20.40 -27.97
C LYS A 107 33.44 19.37 -27.14
N ALA A 108 33.12 18.20 -27.72
CA ALA A 108 32.51 17.09 -27.02
C ALA A 108 33.35 16.70 -25.80
N GLY A 109 34.67 16.57 -25.97
CA GLY A 109 35.61 16.27 -24.88
C GLY A 109 35.69 17.36 -23.81
N THR A 110 35.56 18.65 -24.15
CA THR A 110 35.53 19.71 -23.12
C THR A 110 34.23 19.69 -22.31
N TYR A 111 33.09 19.41 -22.95
CA TYR A 111 31.82 19.23 -22.26
C TYR A 111 31.81 17.95 -21.43
N LEU A 112 32.41 16.87 -21.94
CA LEU A 112 32.55 15.61 -21.23
C LEU A 112 33.46 15.75 -20.02
N PHE A 113 34.57 16.49 -20.12
CA PHE A 113 35.46 16.74 -18.98
C PHE A 113 34.81 17.62 -17.90
N LYS A 114 33.96 18.58 -18.29
CA LYS A 114 33.14 19.34 -17.33
C LYS A 114 32.09 18.46 -16.67
N LEU A 115 31.40 17.62 -17.46
CA LEU A 115 30.47 16.61 -16.93
C LEU A 115 31.20 15.64 -16.00
N GLU A 116 32.39 15.18 -16.36
CA GLU A 116 33.22 14.26 -15.60
C GLU A 116 33.63 14.87 -14.25
N LYS A 117 34.03 16.15 -14.23
CA LYS A 117 34.30 16.85 -12.96
C LYS A 117 33.08 16.95 -12.07
N GLU A 118 31.92 17.28 -12.65
CA GLU A 118 30.66 17.35 -11.89
C GLU A 118 30.20 15.95 -11.46
N THR A 119 30.40 14.90 -12.29
CA THR A 119 30.13 13.51 -11.91
C THR A 119 31.10 12.99 -10.86
N ILE A 120 32.37 13.40 -10.85
CA ILE A 120 33.32 13.03 -9.79
C ILE A 120 32.92 13.69 -8.45
N LYS A 121 32.40 14.92 -8.48
CA LYS A 121 31.78 15.55 -7.30
C LYS A 121 30.53 14.78 -6.85
N LEU A 122 29.64 14.49 -7.79
CA LEU A 122 28.44 13.68 -7.56
C LEU A 122 28.80 12.26 -7.08
N GLU A 123 29.89 11.67 -7.53
CA GLU A 123 30.37 10.35 -7.11
C GLU A 123 30.81 10.39 -5.64
N LYS A 124 31.50 11.44 -5.21
CA LYS A 124 31.84 11.63 -3.79
C LYS A 124 30.58 11.76 -2.93
N GLU A 125 29.64 12.59 -3.35
CA GLU A 125 28.34 12.75 -2.69
C GLU A 125 27.53 11.43 -2.72
N THR A 126 27.64 10.65 -3.80
CA THR A 126 27.00 9.34 -3.95
C THR A 126 27.63 8.31 -3.05
N ILE A 127 28.95 8.33 -2.84
CA ILE A 127 29.65 7.43 -1.90
C ILE A 127 29.18 7.71 -0.48
N GLU A 128 29.14 8.98 -0.06
CA GLU A 128 28.60 9.39 1.24
C GLU A 128 27.15 8.95 1.40
N LEU A 129 26.34 9.13 0.36
CA LEU A 129 24.96 8.69 0.38
C LEU A 129 24.82 7.16 0.43
N VAL A 130 25.65 6.40 -0.29
CA VAL A 130 25.67 4.94 -0.23
C VAL A 130 26.06 4.48 1.16
N GLN A 131 26.97 5.17 1.85
CA GLN A 131 27.30 4.90 3.24
C GLN A 131 26.09 5.14 4.16
N VAL A 132 25.42 6.28 4.01
CA VAL A 132 24.18 6.57 4.76
C VAL A 132 23.11 5.52 4.48
N THR A 133 22.94 5.10 3.23
CA THR A 133 21.94 4.10 2.82
C THR A 133 22.26 2.73 3.42
N LYS A 134 23.54 2.33 3.43
CA LYS A 134 23.97 1.09 4.11
C LYS A 134 23.70 1.14 5.60
N GLU A 135 23.92 2.30 6.22
CA GLU A 135 23.64 2.49 7.64
C GLU A 135 22.13 2.42 7.94
N VAL A 136 21.30 3.01 7.10
CA VAL A 136 19.83 2.89 7.17
C VAL A 136 19.38 1.44 7.02
N ILE A 137 19.94 0.68 6.07
CA ILE A 137 19.64 -0.75 5.90
C ILE A 137 20.01 -1.52 7.16
N ARG A 138 21.20 -1.28 7.72
CA ARG A 138 21.66 -1.93 8.95
C ARG A 138 20.72 -1.66 10.12
N LEU A 139 20.35 -0.40 10.33
CA LEU A 139 19.41 0.00 11.39
C LEU A 139 18.02 -0.60 11.18
N THR A 140 17.58 -0.71 9.93
CA THR A 140 16.29 -1.33 9.57
C THR A 140 16.31 -2.83 9.88
N GLN A 141 17.40 -3.54 9.55
CA GLN A 141 17.58 -4.95 9.87
C GLN A 141 17.61 -5.19 11.38
N GLU A 142 18.34 -4.35 12.14
CA GLU A 142 18.33 -4.43 13.60
C GLU A 142 16.94 -4.22 14.19
N PHE A 143 16.17 -3.28 13.64
CA PHE A 143 14.80 -3.04 14.07
C PHE A 143 13.90 -4.26 13.77
N GLU A 144 13.99 -4.81 12.56
CA GLU A 144 13.24 -6.02 12.18
C GLU A 144 13.55 -7.22 13.09
N GLU A 145 14.82 -7.44 13.42
CA GLU A 145 15.22 -8.52 14.32
C GLU A 145 14.73 -8.31 15.76
N LYS A 146 14.82 -7.09 16.28
CA LYS A 146 14.43 -6.78 17.66
C LYS A 146 12.91 -6.77 17.87
N TYR A 147 12.14 -6.35 16.87
CA TYR A 147 10.71 -6.03 17.04
C TYR A 147 9.76 -6.82 16.13
N LEU A 148 10.19 -7.37 15.00
CA LEU A 148 9.31 -8.12 14.07
C LEU A 148 9.48 -9.65 14.14
N LYS A 149 10.67 -10.17 14.47
CA LYS A 149 10.93 -11.63 14.55
C LYS A 149 10.63 -12.28 15.91
N LYS A 150 9.97 -11.56 16.83
CA LYS A 150 9.65 -12.05 18.18
C LYS A 150 8.23 -12.61 18.35
N GLU A 151 7.49 -12.79 17.26
CA GLU A 151 6.26 -13.58 17.16
C GLU A 151 6.48 -14.83 16.29
#